data_AF-A0A9D0YSB8-F1
#
_entry.id   AF-A0A9D0YSB8-F1
#
_cell.length_a   1.000
_cell.length_b   1.000
_cell.length_c   1.000
_cell.angle_alpha   90.00
_cell.angle_beta   90.00
_cell.angle_gamma   90.00
#
_symmetry.space_group_name_H-M   'P 1'
#
loop_
_entity.id
_entity.type
_entity.pdbx_description
1 polymer ?
#
loop_
_entity_poly.entity_id
_entity_poly.type
_entity_poly.pdbx_seq_one_letter_code
_entity_poly.pdbx_strand_id
1 'polypeptide(L)'
;MLKKYYTQTGDQDDLISIGTIGLIKGVSTFKGDKNVRLATYASRCIENEILMYFRSQRKTQGELSLSDSLDGDPEGNSLSLMDVVCVDDTMLEDLDLRDSCQRVRECVDTCLTPREAHIIKLRYGLNQQAPLTQREIATLCGISRSYVSRIEKKALEKLRQAYESH
;
A
#
# COMPACT_ATOMS: atom_id res chain seq x y z
N MET A 1 33.19 5.25 -29.64
CA MET A 1 31.91 4.88 -28.99
C MET A 1 31.52 5.90 -27.91
N LEU A 2 32.39 6.29 -26.97
CA LEU A 2 32.07 7.32 -25.96
C LEU A 2 31.81 8.74 -26.51
N LYS A 3 32.44 9.11 -27.63
CA LYS A 3 32.39 10.49 -28.17
C LYS A 3 31.03 10.95 -28.72
N LYS A 4 29.98 10.11 -28.68
CA LYS A 4 28.66 10.38 -29.27
C LYS A 4 27.59 10.79 -28.24
N TYR A 5 27.90 10.73 -26.95
CA TYR A 5 26.98 11.06 -25.86
C TYR A 5 27.66 12.08 -24.94
N TYR A 6 27.49 13.37 -25.25
CA TYR A 6 27.89 14.45 -24.35
C TYR A 6 26.79 14.61 -23.30
N THR A 7 26.92 13.92 -22.17
CA THR A 7 26.18 14.18 -20.93
C THR A 7 27.14 14.68 -19.86
N GLN A 8 26.58 15.31 -18.81
CA GLN A 8 27.33 15.94 -17.71
C GLN A 8 28.41 15.00 -17.16
N THR A 9 29.51 15.55 -16.66
CA THR A 9 30.73 14.81 -16.28
C THR A 9 30.47 13.63 -15.34
N GLY A 10 29.43 13.68 -14.49
CA GLY A 10 29.03 12.57 -13.62
C GLY A 10 28.47 11.35 -14.36
N ASP A 11 27.76 11.55 -15.47
CA ASP A 11 27.19 10.45 -16.26
C ASP A 11 28.27 9.69 -17.04
N GLN A 12 29.43 10.30 -17.29
CA GLN A 12 30.49 9.66 -18.08
C GLN A 12 31.20 8.55 -17.31
N ASP A 13 31.49 8.75 -16.02
CA ASP A 13 32.15 7.74 -15.19
C ASP A 13 31.24 6.53 -14.92
N ASP A 14 29.94 6.77 -14.77
CA ASP A 14 28.92 5.73 -14.68
C ASP A 14 28.86 4.92 -15.98
N LEU A 15 28.78 5.59 -17.14
CA LEU A 15 28.75 4.92 -18.44
C LEU A 15 30.02 4.13 -18.71
N ILE A 16 31.19 4.62 -18.27
CA ILE A 16 32.45 3.86 -18.33
C ILE A 16 32.35 2.61 -17.46
N SER A 17 31.91 2.76 -16.21
CA SER A 17 31.77 1.65 -15.26
C SER A 17 30.81 0.58 -15.77
N ILE A 18 29.64 0.97 -16.28
CA ILE A 18 28.67 0.05 -16.91
C ILE A 18 29.25 -0.61 -18.15
N GLY A 19 29.99 0.16 -18.97
CA GLY A 19 30.71 -0.37 -20.12
C GLY A 19 31.74 -1.43 -19.72
N THR A 20 32.45 -1.26 -18.61
CA THR A 20 33.37 -2.29 -18.10
C THR A 20 32.65 -3.58 -17.69
N ILE A 21 31.47 -3.48 -17.06
CA ILE A 21 30.64 -4.64 -16.73
C ILE A 21 30.23 -5.38 -18.01
N GLY A 22 29.82 -4.64 -19.05
CA GLY A 22 29.47 -5.21 -20.35
C GLY A 22 30.66 -5.89 -21.05
N LEU A 23 31.86 -5.34 -20.91
CA LEU A 23 33.09 -5.95 -21.43
C LEU A 23 33.44 -7.24 -20.68
N ILE A 24 33.38 -7.25 -19.34
CA ILE A 24 33.62 -8.43 -18.51
C ILE A 24 32.64 -9.55 -18.86
N LYS A 25 31.35 -9.24 -19.00
CA LYS A 25 30.32 -10.18 -19.48
C LYS A 25 30.65 -10.69 -20.88
N GLY A 26 31.05 -9.80 -21.79
CA GLY A 26 31.42 -10.15 -23.16
C GLY A 26 32.60 -11.11 -23.24
N VAL A 27 33.65 -10.91 -22.43
CA VAL A 27 34.82 -11.80 -22.40
C VAL A 27 34.50 -13.13 -21.72
N SER A 28 33.78 -13.11 -20.59
CA SER A 28 33.46 -14.34 -19.83
C SER A 28 32.48 -15.28 -20.53
N THR A 29 31.59 -14.76 -21.38
CA THR A 29 30.56 -15.56 -22.07
C THR A 29 30.87 -15.84 -23.54
N PHE A 30 32.00 -15.32 -24.05
CA PHE A 30 32.41 -15.52 -25.44
C PHE A 30 32.69 -17.00 -25.72
N LYS A 31 32.21 -17.49 -26.85
CA LYS A 31 32.54 -18.82 -27.36
C LYS A 31 33.17 -18.69 -28.74
N GLY A 32 34.41 -19.17 -28.87
CA GLY A 32 35.19 -19.08 -30.11
C GLY A 32 34.81 -20.08 -31.20
N ASP A 33 33.91 -21.02 -30.88
CA ASP A 33 33.26 -21.93 -31.84
C ASP A 33 32.30 -21.19 -32.78
N LYS A 34 31.82 -20.02 -32.37
CA LYS A 34 31.00 -19.14 -33.20
C LYS A 34 31.95 -18.26 -34.02
N ASN A 35 31.77 -18.27 -35.34
CA ASN A 35 32.57 -17.50 -36.32
C ASN A 35 32.33 -15.97 -36.24
N VAL A 36 32.52 -15.39 -35.05
CA VAL A 36 32.31 -13.98 -34.72
C VAL A 36 33.53 -13.48 -33.96
N ARG A 37 34.02 -12.29 -34.33
CA ARG A 37 35.16 -11.67 -33.65
C ARG A 37 34.76 -11.28 -32.22
N LEU A 38 35.64 -11.53 -31.25
CA LEU A 38 35.44 -11.15 -29.85
C LEU A 38 35.05 -9.67 -29.70
N ALA A 39 35.71 -8.77 -30.43
CA ALA A 39 35.40 -7.34 -30.42
C ALA A 39 33.93 -7.05 -30.83
N THR A 40 33.40 -7.77 -31.82
CA THR A 40 32.02 -7.64 -32.27
C THR A 40 31.04 -8.12 -31.20
N TYR A 41 31.35 -9.24 -30.54
CA TYR A 41 30.52 -9.77 -29.45
C TYR A 41 30.55 -8.87 -28.22
N ALA A 42 31.74 -8.48 -27.77
CA ALA A 42 31.94 -7.58 -26.63
C ALA A 42 31.27 -6.22 -26.84
N SER A 43 31.32 -5.66 -28.06
CA SER A 43 30.61 -4.42 -28.38
C SER A 43 29.10 -4.54 -28.16
N ARG A 44 28.48 -5.69 -28.49
CA ARG A 44 27.06 -5.92 -28.25
C ARG A 44 26.74 -6.07 -26.77
N CYS A 45 27.63 -6.70 -26.00
CA CYS A 45 27.47 -6.83 -24.55
C CYS A 45 27.57 -5.46 -23.86
N ILE A 46 28.50 -4.61 -24.26
CA ILE A 46 28.64 -3.22 -23.78
C ILE A 46 27.38 -2.42 -24.09
N GLU A 47 26.90 -2.46 -25.34
CA GLU A 47 25.69 -1.77 -25.75
C GLU A 47 24.46 -2.23 -24.97
N ASN A 48 24.34 -3.54 -24.70
CA ASN A 48 23.22 -4.08 -23.94
C ASN A 48 23.20 -3.59 -22.48
N GLU A 49 24.36 -3.54 -21.80
CA GLU A 49 24.42 -3.04 -20.41
C GLU A 49 24.10 -1.55 -20.33
N ILE A 50 24.59 -0.73 -21.28
CA ILE A 50 24.25 0.69 -21.36
C ILE A 50 22.73 0.87 -21.57
N LEU A 51 22.12 0.06 -22.44
CA LEU A 51 20.67 0.08 -22.65
C LEU A 51 19.88 -0.35 -21.40
N MET A 52 20.39 -1.34 -20.64
CA MET A 52 19.77 -1.75 -19.38
C MET A 52 19.78 -0.63 -18.35
N TYR A 53 20.91 0.10 -18.23
CA TYR A 53 21.02 1.25 -17.31
C TYR A 53 20.02 2.35 -17.61
N PHE A 54 19.87 2.76 -18.88
CA PHE A 54 18.87 3.75 -19.25
C PHE A 54 17.44 3.25 -19.02
N ARG A 55 17.17 1.95 -19.22
CA ARG A 55 15.85 1.36 -18.89
C ARG A 55 15.55 1.38 -17.41
N SER A 56 16.54 1.16 -16.54
CA SER A 56 16.35 1.29 -15.09
C SER A 56 16.12 2.73 -14.67
N GLN A 57 16.82 3.71 -15.24
CA GLN A 57 16.62 5.13 -14.91
C GLN A 57 15.22 5.64 -15.28
N ARG A 58 14.61 5.15 -16.37
CA ARG A 58 13.24 5.53 -16.77
C ARG A 58 12.18 5.24 -15.70
N LYS A 59 12.43 4.32 -14.76
CA LYS A 59 11.51 4.05 -13.65
C LYS A 59 11.41 5.24 -12.68
N THR A 60 12.50 5.99 -12.54
CA THR A 60 12.65 7.09 -11.58
C THR A 60 12.55 8.46 -12.27
N GLN A 61 12.50 8.52 -13.60
CA GLN A 61 12.47 9.77 -14.38
C GLN A 61 11.23 10.67 -14.11
N GLY A 62 10.18 10.14 -13.48
CA GLY A 62 9.01 10.91 -13.06
C GLY A 62 8.93 11.18 -11.55
N GLU A 63 9.95 10.81 -10.79
CA GLU A 63 10.00 11.09 -9.36
C GLU A 63 10.45 12.54 -9.15
N LEU A 64 9.67 13.29 -8.39
CA LEU A 64 10.02 14.63 -7.92
C LEU A 64 10.44 14.53 -6.45
N SER A 65 11.43 15.30 -6.04
CA SER A 65 11.73 15.38 -4.61
C SER A 65 10.66 16.21 -3.92
N LEU A 66 10.21 15.75 -2.74
CA LEU A 66 9.32 16.55 -1.90
C LEU A 66 9.96 17.86 -1.43
N SER A 67 11.30 17.91 -1.42
CA SER A 67 12.09 19.10 -1.08
C SER A 67 12.32 20.04 -2.26
N ASP A 68 11.86 19.69 -3.47
CA ASP A 68 12.08 20.55 -4.63
C ASP A 68 11.28 21.84 -4.48
N SER A 69 12.01 22.94 -4.62
CA SER A 69 11.50 24.30 -4.65
C SER A 69 10.55 24.52 -5.83
N LEU A 70 9.29 24.79 -5.54
CA LEU A 70 8.34 25.43 -6.43
C LEU A 70 8.63 26.94 -6.45
N ASP A 71 8.46 27.59 -7.60
CA ASP A 71 8.84 28.98 -7.88
C ASP A 71 8.79 29.90 -6.65
N GLY A 72 9.95 30.46 -6.29
CA GLY A 72 10.09 31.33 -5.13
C GLY A 72 9.57 32.74 -5.38
N ASP A 73 8.89 33.31 -4.39
CA ASP A 73 8.57 34.73 -4.39
C ASP A 73 9.86 35.58 -4.42
N PRO A 74 9.82 36.82 -4.93
CA PRO A 74 10.97 37.73 -4.96
C PRO A 74 11.55 38.05 -3.56
N GLU A 75 10.89 37.66 -2.48
CA GLU A 75 11.35 37.79 -1.08
C GLU A 75 12.20 36.60 -0.59
N GLY A 76 12.48 35.61 -1.45
CA GLY A 76 13.44 34.53 -1.17
C GLY A 76 12.85 33.36 -0.36
N ASN A 77 11.54 33.34 -0.13
CA ASN A 77 10.87 32.18 0.44
C ASN A 77 10.45 31.22 -0.69
N SER A 78 11.10 30.06 -0.75
CA SER A 78 10.75 29.03 -1.72
C SER A 78 9.82 28.01 -1.08
N LEU A 79 8.63 27.84 -1.67
CA LEU A 79 7.68 26.80 -1.29
C LEU A 79 8.18 25.47 -1.82
N SER A 80 8.26 24.45 -0.98
CA SER A 80 8.50 23.07 -1.42
C SER A 80 7.20 22.31 -1.60
N LEU A 81 7.22 21.19 -2.34
CA LEU A 81 6.05 20.32 -2.44
C LEU A 81 5.60 19.82 -1.05
N MET A 82 6.54 19.66 -0.12
CA MET A 82 6.26 19.32 1.29
C MET A 82 5.38 20.33 2.02
N ASP A 83 5.43 21.61 1.64
CA ASP A 83 4.65 22.68 2.28
C ASP A 83 3.20 22.74 1.76
N VAL A 84 2.95 22.15 0.59
CA VAL A 84 1.65 22.19 -0.10
C VAL A 84 0.86 20.89 0.07
N VAL A 85 1.56 19.77 0.30
CA VAL A 85 0.92 18.45 0.49
C VAL A 85 0.17 18.44 1.83
N CYS A 86 -1.16 18.50 1.75
CA CYS A 86 -2.05 18.35 2.89
C CYS A 86 -2.22 16.85 3.21
N VAL A 87 -2.32 16.53 4.51
CA VAL A 87 -2.86 15.25 4.98
C VAL A 87 -4.32 15.49 5.31
N ASP A 88 -5.21 14.61 4.89
CA ASP A 88 -6.62 14.69 5.27
C ASP A 88 -6.73 14.71 6.80
N ASP A 89 -7.31 15.79 7.35
CA ASP A 89 -7.57 15.92 8.78
C ASP A 89 -8.74 14.99 9.15
N THR A 90 -8.40 13.73 9.39
CA THR A 90 -9.30 12.65 9.76
C THR A 90 -9.64 12.64 11.25
N MET A 91 -9.13 13.61 12.03
CA MET A 91 -9.31 13.63 13.48
C MET A 91 -10.79 13.67 13.88
N LEU A 92 -11.62 14.41 13.15
CA LEU A 92 -13.06 14.47 13.42
C LEU A 92 -13.75 13.13 13.14
N GLU A 93 -13.43 12.50 12.01
CA GLU A 93 -14.00 11.21 11.61
C GLU A 93 -13.59 10.09 12.58
N ASP A 94 -12.32 10.11 13.03
CA ASP A 94 -11.80 9.16 14.01
C ASP A 94 -12.46 9.33 15.38
N LEU A 95 -12.73 10.56 15.80
CA LEU A 95 -13.46 10.84 17.03
C LEU A 95 -14.92 10.37 16.95
N ASP A 96 -15.61 10.69 15.86
CA ASP A 96 -16.99 10.26 15.63
C ASP A 96 -17.11 8.72 15.57
N LEU A 97 -16.14 8.05 14.94
CA LEU A 97 -16.10 6.59 14.88
C LEU A 97 -15.91 5.99 16.28
N ARG A 98 -15.01 6.55 17.10
CA ARG A 98 -14.76 6.09 18.47
C ARG A 98 -16.00 6.25 19.34
N ASP A 99 -16.67 7.39 19.27
CA ASP A 99 -17.90 7.66 20.02
C ASP A 99 -19.03 6.70 19.59
N SER A 100 -19.22 6.54 18.28
CA SER A 100 -20.19 5.59 17.72
C SER A 100 -19.94 4.15 18.18
N CYS A 101 -18.68 3.70 18.17
CA CYS A 101 -18.31 2.37 18.66
C CYS A 101 -18.61 2.20 20.15
N GLN A 102 -18.32 3.21 20.97
CA GLN A 102 -18.61 3.18 22.40
C GLN A 102 -20.12 3.09 22.64
N ARG A 103 -20.91 3.95 21.99
CA ARG A 103 -22.37 3.95 22.09
C ARG A 103 -22.99 2.61 21.74
N VAL A 104 -22.57 2.00 20.62
CA VAL A 104 -23.05 0.67 20.22
C VAL A 104 -22.78 -0.38 21.29
N ARG A 105 -21.60 -0.34 21.93
CA ARG A 105 -21.22 -1.30 22.97
C ARG A 105 -22.08 -1.12 24.22
N GLU A 106 -22.33 0.12 24.62
CA GLU A 106 -23.21 0.45 25.74
C GLU A 106 -24.66 0.00 25.46
N CYS A 107 -25.19 0.23 24.27
CA CYS A 107 -26.53 -0.25 23.87
C CYS A 107 -26.63 -1.79 23.92
N VAL A 108 -25.57 -2.49 23.48
CA VAL A 108 -25.52 -3.97 23.53
C VAL A 108 -25.55 -4.47 24.97
N ASP A 109 -24.89 -3.79 25.90
CA ASP A 109 -24.81 -4.21 27.30
C ASP A 109 -26.04 -3.81 28.12
N THR A 110 -26.75 -2.74 27.75
CA THR A 110 -27.90 -2.20 28.51
C THR A 110 -29.27 -2.63 27.96
N CYS A 111 -29.44 -2.72 26.63
CA CYS A 111 -30.75 -2.91 26.00
C CYS A 111 -31.08 -4.39 25.70
N LEU A 112 -30.07 -5.25 25.68
CA LEU A 112 -30.23 -6.66 25.34
C LEU A 112 -30.19 -7.55 26.57
N THR A 113 -30.95 -8.64 26.53
CA THR A 113 -30.80 -9.71 27.52
C THR A 113 -29.42 -10.37 27.40
N PRO A 114 -28.88 -11.01 28.46
CA PRO A 114 -27.56 -11.65 28.41
C PRO A 114 -27.41 -12.63 27.23
N ARG A 115 -28.49 -13.33 26.88
CA ARG A 115 -28.52 -14.27 25.76
C ARG A 115 -28.52 -13.57 24.39
N GLU A 116 -29.29 -12.50 24.25
CA GLU A 116 -29.29 -11.67 23.03
C GLU A 116 -27.92 -11.00 22.83
N ALA A 117 -27.37 -10.38 23.88
CA ALA A 117 -26.06 -9.74 23.86
C ALA A 117 -24.94 -10.73 23.49
N HIS A 118 -24.97 -11.94 24.05
CA HIS A 118 -23.99 -12.99 23.70
C HIS A 118 -24.05 -13.37 22.22
N ILE A 119 -25.26 -13.59 21.67
CA ILE A 119 -25.45 -13.93 20.25
C ILE A 119 -24.97 -12.77 19.35
N ILE A 120 -25.29 -11.53 19.69
CA ILE A 120 -24.87 -10.34 18.91
C ILE A 120 -23.35 -10.15 18.98
N LYS A 121 -22.73 -10.32 20.15
CA LYS A 121 -21.27 -10.25 20.30
C LYS A 121 -20.55 -11.28 19.44
N LEU A 122 -21.03 -12.53 19.41
CA LEU A 122 -20.47 -13.59 18.56
C LEU A 122 -20.72 -13.33 17.07
N ARG A 123 -21.90 -12.80 16.71
CA ARG A 123 -22.29 -12.55 15.32
C ARG A 123 -21.43 -11.49 14.64
N TYR A 124 -21.09 -10.43 15.38
CA TYR A 124 -20.39 -9.26 14.85
C TYR A 124 -18.97 -9.09 15.38
N GLY A 125 -18.49 -9.99 16.24
CA GLY A 125 -17.12 -9.96 16.75
C GLY A 125 -16.85 -8.85 17.78
N LEU A 126 -17.88 -8.37 18.47
CA LEU A 126 -17.79 -7.21 19.39
C LEU A 126 -16.97 -7.51 20.68
N ASN A 127 -16.51 -8.74 20.87
CA ASN A 127 -15.71 -9.21 21.99
C ASN A 127 -14.27 -9.59 21.57
N GLN A 128 -13.73 -8.96 20.52
CA GLN A 128 -12.38 -9.25 19.97
C GLN A 128 -12.25 -10.68 19.41
N GLN A 129 -13.36 -11.28 18.98
CA GLN A 129 -13.36 -12.56 18.28
C GLN A 129 -13.79 -12.37 16.83
N ALA A 130 -13.43 -13.31 15.96
CA ALA A 130 -13.91 -13.31 14.59
C ALA A 130 -15.45 -13.45 14.57
N PRO A 131 -16.15 -12.72 13.68
CA PRO A 131 -17.60 -12.84 13.55
C PRO A 131 -18.00 -14.25 13.09
N LEU A 132 -19.02 -14.81 13.72
CA LEU A 132 -19.53 -16.15 13.43
C LEU A 132 -20.80 -16.12 12.57
N THR A 133 -20.99 -17.17 11.78
CA THR A 133 -22.23 -17.40 11.03
C THR A 133 -23.38 -17.79 11.96
N GLN A 134 -24.63 -17.51 11.55
CA GLN A 134 -25.81 -17.99 12.28
C GLN A 134 -25.81 -19.52 12.50
N ARG A 135 -25.22 -20.28 11.57
CA ARG A 135 -25.10 -21.74 11.67
C ARG A 135 -24.10 -22.14 12.74
N GLU A 136 -22.93 -21.51 12.79
CA GLU A 136 -21.92 -21.76 13.82
C GLU A 136 -22.44 -21.38 15.21
N ILE A 137 -23.10 -20.23 15.34
CA ILE A 137 -23.72 -19.79 16.59
C ILE A 137 -24.83 -20.77 17.01
N ALA A 138 -25.64 -21.24 16.07
CA ALA A 138 -26.68 -22.23 16.34
C ALA A 138 -26.11 -23.53 16.92
N THR A 139 -25.02 -24.04 16.32
CA THR A 139 -24.30 -25.21 16.81
C THR A 139 -23.71 -24.96 18.21
N LEU A 140 -23.08 -23.81 18.43
CA LEU A 140 -22.47 -23.44 19.71
C LEU A 140 -23.50 -23.29 20.83
N CYS A 141 -24.65 -22.68 20.54
CA CYS A 141 -25.71 -22.43 21.52
C CYS A 141 -26.74 -23.58 21.63
N GLY A 142 -26.58 -24.67 20.88
CA GLY A 142 -27.51 -25.82 20.90
C GLY A 142 -28.94 -25.49 20.48
N ILE A 143 -29.12 -24.54 19.56
CA ILE A 143 -30.43 -24.07 19.08
C ILE A 143 -30.50 -24.11 17.55
N SER A 144 -31.70 -23.99 16.97
CA SER A 144 -31.83 -23.96 15.52
C SER A 144 -31.31 -22.64 14.92
N ARG A 145 -30.75 -22.71 13.71
CA ARG A 145 -30.36 -21.52 12.92
C ARG A 145 -31.51 -20.51 12.82
N SER A 146 -32.73 -20.99 12.57
CA SER A 146 -33.91 -20.12 12.47
C SER A 146 -34.21 -19.41 13.80
N TYR A 147 -33.94 -20.04 14.94
CA TYR A 147 -34.10 -19.41 16.24
C TYR A 147 -33.04 -18.32 16.47
N VAL A 148 -31.77 -18.56 16.11
CA VAL A 148 -30.72 -17.54 16.11
C VAL A 148 -31.12 -16.33 15.25
N SER A 149 -31.62 -16.57 14.03
CA SER A 149 -32.06 -15.52 13.12
C SER A 149 -33.20 -14.66 13.70
N ARG A 150 -34.14 -15.28 14.44
CA ARG A 150 -35.21 -14.53 15.13
C ARG A 150 -34.67 -13.68 16.28
N ILE A 151 -33.73 -14.23 17.05
CA ILE A 151 -33.07 -13.49 18.14
C ILE A 151 -32.29 -12.30 17.57
N GLU A 152 -31.48 -12.51 16.54
CA GLU A 152 -30.70 -11.47 15.85
C GLU A 152 -31.62 -10.34 15.37
N LYS A 153 -32.70 -10.67 14.65
CA LYS A 153 -33.65 -9.66 14.16
C LYS A 153 -34.30 -8.85 15.30
N LYS A 154 -34.69 -9.51 16.40
CA LYS A 154 -35.32 -8.84 17.54
C LYS A 154 -34.31 -7.96 18.30
N ALA A 155 -33.09 -8.43 18.46
CA ALA A 155 -32.02 -7.70 19.13
C ALA A 155 -31.61 -6.46 18.32
N LEU A 156 -31.46 -6.59 17.00
CA LEU A 156 -31.15 -5.45 16.12
C LEU A 156 -32.23 -4.37 16.15
N GLU A 157 -33.51 -4.75 16.20
CA GLU A 157 -34.59 -3.76 16.32
C GLU A 157 -34.55 -3.00 17.65
N LYS A 158 -34.28 -3.71 18.76
CA LYS A 158 -34.08 -3.06 20.08
C LYS A 158 -32.89 -2.11 20.07
N LEU A 159 -31.76 -2.54 19.49
CA LEU A 159 -30.57 -1.71 19.37
C LEU A 159 -30.82 -0.47 18.53
N ARG A 160 -31.56 -0.60 17.42
CA ARG A 160 -31.92 0.53 16.55
C ARG A 160 -32.74 1.57 17.32
N GLN A 161 -33.78 1.14 18.04
CA GLN A 161 -34.61 2.02 18.85
C GLN A 161 -33.83 2.70 19.98
N ALA A 162 -32.93 1.97 20.64
CA ALA A 162 -32.06 2.53 21.68
C ALA A 162 -31.06 3.54 21.12
N TYR A 163 -30.49 3.26 19.95
CA TYR A 163 -29.51 4.13 19.30
C TYR A 163 -30.16 5.42 18.76
N GLU A 164 -31.39 5.35 18.26
CA GLU A 164 -32.16 6.51 17.77
C GLU A 164 -32.76 7.39 18.88
N SER A 165 -32.84 6.87 20.11
CA SER A 165 -33.44 7.59 21.25
C SER A 165 -32.44 8.39 22.09
N HIS A 166 -31.15 8.36 21.74
CA HIS A 166 -30.05 9.13 22.36
C HIS A 166 -29.23 9.84 21.28
#